data_AF-A0A1Q3CWE3-F1
#
_entry.id   AF-A0A1Q3CWE3-F1
#
_cell.length_a   1.000
_cell.length_b   1.000
_cell.length_c   1.000
_cell.angle_alpha   90.00
_cell.angle_beta   90.00
_cell.angle_gamma   90.00
#
_symmetry.space_group_name_H-M   'P 1'
#
loop_
_entity.id
_entity.type
_entity.pdbx_description
1 polymer ?
#
loop_
_entity_poly.entity_id
_entity_poly.type
_entity_poly.pdbx_seq_one_letter_code
_entity_poly.pdbx_strand_id
1 'polypeptide(L)'
;QWYLDSGCSKHMTGNKSLFVKFESKEGGDVTFGDNGKGKIKGFGSIGKNKTSIHNVLFVDGLKHNLLSISQLCNKDCRVSFEKDSCKVININNNKFNFVGYRHGNVYVVDIDDLHNVKCL
;
A
#
# COMPACT_ATOMS: atom_id res chain seq x y z
N GLN A 1 -9.14 -3.21 -3.71
CA GLN A 1 -8.76 -3.51 -2.30
C GLN A 1 -7.25 -3.66 -2.09
N TRP A 2 -6.76 -3.02 -1.03
CA TRP A 2 -5.39 -3.01 -0.52
C TRP A 2 -5.37 -3.26 0.98
N TYR A 3 -4.52 -4.18 1.44
CA TYR A 3 -4.41 -4.56 2.84
C TYR A 3 -3.42 -3.63 3.56
N LEU A 4 -3.83 -3.05 4.67
CA LEU A 4 -2.93 -2.28 5.54
C LEU A 4 -2.14 -3.26 6.40
N ASP A 5 -0.86 -3.42 6.11
CA ASP A 5 -0.04 -4.50 6.64
C ASP A 5 1.22 -3.96 7.33
N SER A 6 1.29 -4.20 8.64
CA SER A 6 2.45 -3.86 9.47
C SER A 6 3.61 -4.83 9.31
N GLY A 7 3.37 -6.06 8.82
CA GLY A 7 4.40 -7.04 8.50
C GLY A 7 5.04 -6.82 7.14
N CYS A 8 4.47 -5.95 6.32
CA CYS A 8 4.94 -5.69 4.97
C CYS A 8 6.01 -4.58 4.94
N SER A 9 7.17 -4.88 4.36
CA SER A 9 8.30 -3.95 4.28
C SER A 9 8.15 -2.87 3.20
N LYS A 10 7.35 -3.14 2.17
CA LYS A 10 7.14 -2.25 1.02
C LYS A 10 5.68 -2.23 0.57
N HIS A 11 5.22 -1.18 -0.09
CA HIS A 11 3.98 -1.24 -0.87
C HIS A 11 4.19 -2.20 -2.03
N MET A 12 3.33 -3.21 -2.19
CA MET A 12 3.54 -4.28 -3.16
C MET A 12 2.23 -4.75 -3.77
N THR A 13 2.27 -5.15 -5.04
CA THR A 13 1.16 -5.83 -5.72
C THR A 13 1.71 -6.84 -6.72
N GLY A 14 0.99 -7.96 -6.91
CA GLY A 14 1.21 -8.86 -8.05
C GLY A 14 0.32 -8.55 -9.25
N ASN A 15 -0.44 -7.46 -9.22
CA ASN A 15 -1.30 -7.05 -10.32
C ASN A 15 -0.70 -5.84 -11.07
N LYS A 16 -0.08 -6.13 -12.21
CA LYS A 16 0.53 -5.11 -13.09
C LYS A 16 -0.49 -4.12 -13.65
N SER A 17 -1.77 -4.49 -13.79
CA SER A 17 -2.78 -3.61 -14.39
C SER A 17 -3.16 -2.41 -13.50
N LEU A 18 -2.75 -2.41 -12.22
CA LEU A 18 -3.04 -1.32 -11.28
C LEU A 18 -2.10 -0.12 -11.45
N PHE A 19 -0.98 -0.27 -12.16
CA PHE A 19 0.01 0.79 -12.33
C PHE A 19 -0.42 1.78 -13.41
N VAL A 20 -0.45 3.07 -13.05
CA VAL A 20 -0.61 4.18 -14.02
C VAL A 20 0.74 4.62 -14.60
N LYS A 21 1.82 4.37 -13.86
CA LYS A 21 3.19 4.52 -14.33
C LYS A 21 3.97 3.31 -13.84
N PHE A 22 4.67 2.65 -14.74
CA PHE A 22 5.41 1.43 -14.44
C PHE A 22 6.79 1.48 -15.09
N GLU A 23 7.82 1.17 -14.31
CA GLU A 23 9.18 0.95 -14.78
C GLU A 23 9.50 -0.53 -14.61
N SER A 24 9.77 -1.20 -15.74
CA SER A 24 10.22 -2.59 -15.74
C SER A 24 11.67 -2.63 -15.30
N LYS A 25 11.92 -3.30 -14.17
CA LYS A 25 13.27 -3.43 -13.62
C LYS A 25 13.33 -4.71 -12.80
N GLU A 26 14.18 -5.64 -13.22
CA GLU A 26 14.47 -6.81 -12.42
C GLU A 26 15.14 -6.37 -11.11
N GLY A 27 14.54 -6.78 -10.00
CA GLY A 27 15.07 -6.52 -8.66
C GLY A 27 15.58 -7.81 -8.02
N GLY A 28 15.53 -7.85 -6.69
CA GLY A 28 15.76 -9.07 -5.93
C GLY A 28 14.47 -9.86 -5.69
N ASP A 29 14.53 -10.74 -4.69
CA ASP A 29 13.38 -11.49 -4.21
C ASP A 29 12.74 -10.80 -2.99
N VAL A 30 11.43 -10.99 -2.84
CA VAL A 30 10.67 -10.71 -1.62
C VAL A 30 10.38 -12.05 -0.94
N THR A 31 10.68 -12.16 0.35
CA THR A 31 10.27 -13.30 1.17
C THR A 31 8.90 -13.04 1.77
N PHE A 32 7.99 -13.99 1.63
CA PHE A 32 6.64 -13.94 2.19
C PHE A 32 6.59 -14.53 3.60
N GLY A 33 5.45 -14.38 4.28
CA GLY A 33 5.25 -14.89 5.64
C GLY A 33 5.35 -16.42 5.76
N ASP A 34 5.20 -17.16 4.67
CA ASP A 34 5.35 -18.61 4.58
C ASP A 34 6.77 -19.06 4.15
N ASN A 35 7.74 -18.14 4.11
CA ASN A 35 9.09 -18.32 3.55
C ASN A 35 9.16 -18.58 2.04
N GLY A 36 8.02 -18.53 1.34
CA GLY A 36 7.99 -18.46 -0.11
C GLY A 36 8.70 -17.20 -0.61
N LYS A 37 9.10 -17.22 -1.89
CA LYS A 37 9.75 -16.08 -2.53
C LYS A 37 8.99 -15.64 -3.78
N GLY A 38 8.87 -14.32 -3.96
CA GLY A 38 8.39 -13.69 -5.18
C GLY A 38 9.45 -12.79 -5.80
N LYS A 39 9.52 -12.74 -7.14
CA LYS A 39 10.51 -11.92 -7.84
C LYS A 39 10.00 -10.50 -8.04
N ILE A 40 10.81 -9.50 -7.75
CA ILE A 40 10.50 -8.11 -8.09
C ILE A 40 10.76 -7.92 -9.59
N LYS A 41 9.71 -7.52 -10.32
CA LYS A 41 9.73 -7.34 -11.78
C LYS A 41 9.67 -5.87 -12.21
N GLY A 42 9.51 -4.97 -11.25
CA GLY A 42 9.54 -3.54 -11.48
C GLY A 42 8.90 -2.80 -10.33
N PHE A 43 8.68 -1.50 -10.55
CA PHE A 43 8.01 -0.65 -9.58
C PHE A 43 7.30 0.47 -10.32
N GLY A 44 6.48 1.22 -9.58
CA GLY A 44 5.74 2.30 -10.19
C GLY A 44 4.84 3.05 -9.25
N SER A 45 3.89 3.74 -9.85
CA SER A 45 2.84 4.48 -9.15
C SER A 45 1.47 3.91 -9.50
N ILE A 46 0.60 3.86 -8.50
CA ILE A 46 -0.79 3.43 -8.59
C ILE A 46 -1.72 4.58 -8.15
N GLY A 47 -3.01 4.46 -8.45
CA GLY A 47 -4.04 5.42 -8.06
C GLY A 47 -4.55 6.27 -9.22
N LYS A 48 -5.52 7.15 -8.94
CA LYS A 48 -6.17 8.02 -9.93
C LYS A 48 -6.18 9.47 -9.46
N ASN A 49 -6.08 10.40 -10.41
CA ASN A 49 -6.20 11.84 -10.20
C ASN A 49 -5.19 12.39 -9.16
N LYS A 50 -5.70 13.01 -8.08
CA LYS A 50 -4.90 13.66 -7.02
C LYS A 50 -4.37 12.67 -5.97
N THR A 51 -4.81 11.41 -6.02
CA THR A 51 -4.36 10.37 -5.09
C THR A 51 -3.49 9.36 -5.82
N SER A 52 -2.20 9.36 -5.48
CA SER A 52 -1.24 8.39 -5.99
C SER A 52 -0.39 7.83 -4.86
N ILE A 53 -0.08 6.55 -4.95
CA ILE A 53 0.89 5.87 -4.09
C ILE A 53 2.12 5.57 -4.94
N HIS A 54 3.28 6.01 -4.48
CA HIS A 54 4.53 5.89 -5.23
C HIS A 54 5.39 4.76 -4.70
N ASN A 55 6.39 4.37 -5.51
CA ASN A 55 7.37 3.33 -5.16
C ASN A 55 6.72 1.99 -4.77
N VAL A 56 5.62 1.64 -5.44
CA VAL A 56 4.95 0.36 -5.27
C VAL A 56 5.69 -0.68 -6.08
N LEU A 57 6.09 -1.79 -5.47
CA LEU A 57 6.77 -2.88 -6.17
C LEU A 57 5.75 -3.78 -6.88
N PHE A 58 6.12 -4.21 -8.08
CA PHE A 58 5.46 -5.31 -8.76
C PHE A 58 6.20 -6.60 -8.44
N VAL A 59 5.53 -7.51 -7.74
CA VAL A 59 6.10 -8.79 -7.27
C VAL A 59 5.35 -9.94 -7.91
N ASP A 60 6.05 -10.72 -8.72
CA ASP A 60 5.47 -11.88 -9.39
C ASP A 60 5.01 -12.93 -8.37
N GLY A 61 3.83 -13.49 -8.59
CA GLY A 61 3.19 -14.45 -7.68
C GLY A 61 2.55 -13.86 -6.41
N LEU A 62 2.65 -12.55 -6.15
CA LEU A 62 2.02 -11.94 -4.98
C LEU A 62 0.49 -11.84 -5.16
N LYS A 63 -0.27 -12.56 -4.33
CA LYS A 63 -1.74 -12.68 -4.47
C LYS A 63 -2.55 -11.50 -3.94
N HIS A 64 -1.97 -10.69 -3.05
CA HIS A 64 -2.65 -9.59 -2.38
C HIS A 64 -1.89 -8.28 -2.55
N ASN A 65 -2.63 -7.17 -2.63
CA ASN A 65 -2.04 -5.83 -2.68
C ASN A 65 -1.81 -5.34 -1.25
N LEU A 66 -0.58 -4.96 -0.93
CA LEU A 66 -0.17 -4.62 0.44
C LEU A 66 0.25 -3.16 0.49
N LEU A 67 -0.28 -2.43 1.48
CA LEU A 67 0.25 -1.14 1.91
C LEU A 67 1.08 -1.32 3.17
N SER A 68 2.37 -1.03 3.05
CA SER A 68 3.27 -1.04 4.18
C SER A 68 2.94 0.10 5.15
N ILE A 69 2.61 -0.26 6.40
CA ILE A 69 2.40 0.72 7.47
C ILE A 69 3.68 1.50 7.78
N SER A 70 4.85 0.85 7.74
CA SER A 70 6.12 1.53 8.04
C SER A 70 6.45 2.61 6.99
N GLN A 71 6.13 2.37 5.71
CA GLN A 71 6.28 3.40 4.68
C GLN A 71 5.31 4.56 4.87
N LEU A 72 4.07 4.31 5.29
CA LEU A 72 3.14 5.38 5.67
C LEU A 72 3.72 6.22 6.83
N CYS A 73 4.27 5.58 7.86
CA CYS A 73 4.90 6.27 8.99
C CYS A 73 6.10 7.12 8.54
N ASN A 74 6.92 6.64 7.60
CA ASN A 74 8.03 7.41 7.02
C ASN A 74 7.58 8.63 6.21
N LYS A 75 6.28 8.73 5.89
CA LYS A 75 5.64 9.87 5.22
C LYS A 75 4.85 10.73 6.20
N ASP A 76 5.31 10.79 7.45
CA ASP A 76 4.70 11.58 8.51
C ASP A 76 3.21 11.25 8.72
N CYS A 77 2.82 9.98 8.52
CA CYS A 77 1.47 9.52 8.80
C CYS A 77 1.44 8.78 10.13
N ARG A 78 0.46 9.12 10.98
CA ARG A 78 0.04 8.27 12.09
C ARG A 78 -1.04 7.31 11.59
N VAL A 79 -0.85 6.05 11.90
CA VAL A 79 -1.79 4.97 11.61
C VAL A 79 -2.40 4.49 12.92
N SER A 80 -3.72 4.49 13.04
CA SER A 80 -4.44 4.09 14.25
C SER A 80 -5.48 3.03 13.93
N PHE A 81 -5.31 1.84 14.51
CA PHE A 81 -6.26 0.73 14.38
C PHE A 81 -7.31 0.80 15.49
N GLU A 82 -8.57 0.80 15.08
CA GLU A 82 -9.76 0.80 15.93
C GLU A 82 -10.60 -0.44 15.64
N LYS A 83 -11.65 -0.69 16.44
CA LYS A 83 -12.48 -1.90 16.34
C LYS A 83 -12.88 -2.27 14.91
N ASP A 84 -13.36 -1.28 14.15
CA ASP A 84 -13.98 -1.46 12.82
C ASP A 84 -13.24 -0.70 11.70
N SER A 85 -12.19 0.06 12.03
CA SER A 85 -11.50 0.92 11.06
C SER A 85 -10.02 1.11 11.37
N CYS A 86 -9.25 1.53 10.37
CA CYS A 86 -7.88 1.99 10.50
C CYS A 86 -7.78 3.39 9.92
N LYS A 87 -7.37 4.37 10.73
CA LYS A 87 -7.27 5.79 10.36
C LYS A 87 -5.83 6.14 10.03
N VAL A 88 -5.62 6.78 8.88
CA VAL A 88 -4.33 7.32 8.47
C VAL A 88 -4.41 8.84 8.41
N ILE A 89 -3.62 9.51 9.23
CA ILE A 89 -3.66 10.96 9.43
C ILE A 89 -2.25 11.52 9.28
N ASN A 90 -2.08 12.60 8.52
CA ASN A 90 -0.80 13.30 8.47
C ASN A 90 -0.56 14.05 9.79
N ILE A 91 0.58 13.81 10.43
CA ILE A 91 0.88 14.37 11.76
C ILE A 91 1.22 15.86 11.71
N ASN A 92 1.75 16.36 10.59
CA ASN A 92 2.26 17.72 10.49
C ASN A 92 1.12 18.76 10.41
N ASN A 93 -0.01 18.40 9.81
CA ASN A 93 -1.14 19.30 9.61
C ASN A 93 -2.47 18.74 10.18
N ASN A 94 -2.42 17.59 10.85
CA ASN A 94 -3.60 16.83 11.30
C ASN A 94 -4.63 16.57 10.19
N LYS A 95 -4.21 16.65 8.92
CA LYS A 95 -5.09 16.41 7.79
C LYS A 95 -5.33 14.93 7.68
N PHE A 96 -6.61 14.59 7.63
CA PHE A 96 -7.07 13.25 7.33
C PHE A 96 -6.60 12.83 5.94
N ASN A 97 -5.87 11.72 5.88
CA ASN A 97 -5.50 11.09 4.61
C ASN A 97 -6.61 10.13 4.22
N PHE A 98 -6.81 9.04 4.97
CA PHE A 98 -7.87 8.08 4.64
C PHE A 98 -8.27 7.15 5.79
N VAL A 99 -9.37 6.42 5.58
CA VAL A 99 -9.82 5.32 6.44
C VAL A 99 -9.79 4.02 5.64
N GLY A 100 -9.15 3.00 6.19
CA GLY A 100 -9.40 1.61 5.83
C GLY A 100 -10.46 1.02 6.75
N TYR A 101 -11.28 0.10 6.24
CA TYR A 101 -12.32 -0.56 7.01
C TYR A 101 -11.92 -1.99 7.33
N ARG A 102 -12.35 -2.48 8.49
CA ARG A 102 -12.11 -3.86 8.88
C ARG A 102 -13.02 -4.80 8.06
N HIS A 103 -12.42 -5.81 7.46
CA HIS A 103 -13.12 -6.91 6.80
C HIS A 103 -12.63 -8.23 7.42
N GLY A 104 -13.47 -8.88 8.23
CA GLY A 104 -13.03 -10.01 9.04
C GLY A 104 -11.94 -9.59 10.05
N ASN A 105 -10.74 -10.14 9.92
CA ASN A 105 -9.60 -9.86 10.82
C ASN A 105 -8.51 -8.98 10.20
N VAL A 106 -8.79 -8.35 9.06
CA VAL A 106 -7.84 -7.50 8.33
C VAL A 106 -8.45 -6.12 8.06
N TYR A 107 -7.59 -5.12 7.84
CA TYR A 107 -8.01 -3.77 7.47
C TYR A 107 -7.66 -3.54 6.01
N VAL A 108 -8.65 -3.11 5.24
CA VAL A 108 -8.51 -2.91 3.80
C VAL A 108 -8.99 -1.52 3.41
N VAL A 109 -8.39 -0.99 2.35
CA VAL A 109 -8.82 0.25 1.71
C VAL A 109 -9.01 0.00 0.23
N ASP A 110 -10.01 0.63 -0.39
CA ASP A 110 -10.00 0.77 -1.84
C ASP A 110 -9.32 2.08 -2.23
N ILE A 111 -8.30 1.98 -3.09
CA ILE A 111 -7.58 3.17 -3.55
C ILE A 111 -8.48 4.03 -4.43
N ASP A 112 -9.45 3.43 -5.10
CA ASP A 112 -10.41 4.18 -5.92
C ASP A 112 -11.36 5.04 -5.05
N ASP A 113 -11.57 4.68 -3.78
CA ASP A 113 -12.39 5.45 -2.83
C ASP A 113 -11.60 6.58 -2.14
N LEU A 114 -10.28 6.68 -2.41
CA LEU A 114 -9.43 7.69 -1.81
C LEU A 114 -9.57 9.04 -2.52
N HIS A 115 -10.45 9.90 -2.00
CA HIS A 115 -10.60 11.26 -2.50
C HIS A 115 -9.63 12.25 -1.84
N ASN A 116 -8.89 13.00 -2.66
CA ASN A 116 -8.06 14.15 -2.24
C ASN A 116 -6.90 13.85 -1.27
N VAL A 117 -6.37 12.62 -1.30
CA VAL A 117 -5.23 12.20 -0.48
C VAL A 117 -3.95 12.50 -1.26
N LYS A 118 -3.20 13.53 -0.85
CA LYS A 118 -1.93 13.84 -1.51
C LYS A 118 -0.88 12.85 -1.04
N CYS A 119 -0.43 12.01 -1.98
CA CYS A 119 0.85 11.29 -1.97
C CYS A 119 1.10 10.41 -0.73
N LEU A 120 0.91 9.09 -0.89
CA LEU A 120 1.34 8.07 0.08
C LEU A 120 2.61 7.35 -0.43
#